data_AF-A0A3G1GR59-F1
#
_entry.id   AF-A0A3G1GR59-F1
#
_cell.length_a   1.000
_cell.length_b   1.000
_cell.length_c   1.000
_cell.angle_alpha   90.00
_cell.angle_beta   90.00
_cell.angle_gamma   90.00
#
_symmetry.space_group_name_H-M   'P 1'
#
loop_
_entity.id
_entity.type
_entity.pdbx_description
1 polymer ?
#
loop_
_entity_poly.entity_id
_entity_poly.type
_entity_poly.pdbx_seq_one_letter_code
_entity_poly.pdbx_strand_id
1 'polypeptide(L)'
;MIFLMLMTWMMISLMVILANLLTKKTFSDREKSSPFECGFDPKSSSRLPFSLQFFLIAIIFLIFDVEITLLLPMILSMSWNNIFNYSMIFFIFLFILLVGLYHEWNQGALDWIY
;
A
#
# COMPACT_ATOMS: atom_id res chain seq x y z
N MET A 1 -22.48 19.79 12.17
CA MET A 1 -22.51 18.40 11.65
C MET A 1 -21.25 17.61 11.95
N ILE A 2 -20.05 18.12 11.65
CA ILE A 2 -18.76 17.43 11.92
C ILE A 2 -18.60 17.03 13.39
N PHE A 3 -18.92 17.92 14.34
CA PHE A 3 -18.87 17.60 15.77
C PHE A 3 -19.79 16.43 16.16
N LEU A 4 -20.97 16.33 15.52
CA LEU A 4 -21.94 15.27 15.79
C LEU A 4 -21.45 13.92 15.23
N MET A 5 -20.80 13.93 14.06
CA MET A 5 -20.13 12.77 13.47
C MET A 5 -18.95 12.28 14.33
N LEU A 6 -18.17 13.19 14.91
CA LEU A 6 -17.07 12.83 15.80
C LEU A 6 -17.58 12.20 17.11
N MET A 7 -18.65 12.75 17.67
CA MET A 7 -19.28 12.22 18.89
C MET A 7 -19.85 10.82 18.65
N THR A 8 -20.53 10.58 17.53
CA THR A 8 -21.04 9.24 17.22
C THR A 8 -19.92 8.22 17.02
N TRP A 9 -18.82 8.61 16.37
CA TRP A 9 -17.66 7.72 16.14
C TRP A 9 -16.98 7.32 17.45
N MET A 10 -16.79 8.28 18.37
CA MET A 10 -16.27 8.02 19.72
C MET A 10 -17.18 7.08 20.52
N MET A 11 -18.50 7.29 20.46
CA MET A 11 -19.43 6.43 21.18
C MET A 11 -19.41 4.98 20.66
N ILE A 12 -19.32 4.80 19.35
CA ILE A 12 -19.25 3.46 18.74
C ILE A 12 -17.94 2.76 19.12
N SER A 13 -16.81 3.45 19.07
CA SER A 13 -15.52 2.83 19.43
C SER A 13 -15.48 2.42 20.91
N LEU A 14 -16.01 3.25 21.81
CA LEU A 14 -16.13 2.92 23.23
C LEU A 14 -17.02 1.70 23.47
N MET A 15 -18.17 1.63 22.79
CA MET A 15 -19.09 0.48 22.90
C MET A 15 -18.43 -0.82 22.43
N VAL A 16 -17.68 -0.79 21.33
CA VAL A 16 -16.95 -1.97 20.81
C VAL A 16 -15.87 -2.43 21.80
N ILE A 17 -15.13 -1.50 22.40
CA ILE A 17 -14.10 -1.83 23.40
C ILE A 17 -14.76 -2.46 24.64
N LEU A 18 -15.83 -1.86 25.16
CA LEU A 18 -16.57 -2.41 26.30
C LEU A 18 -17.13 -3.81 26.01
N ALA A 19 -17.72 -4.01 24.84
CA ALA A 19 -18.24 -5.31 24.44
C ALA A 19 -17.14 -6.38 24.37
N ASN A 20 -15.98 -6.05 23.80
CA ASN A 20 -14.83 -6.97 23.74
C ASN A 20 -14.29 -7.32 25.13
N LEU A 21 -14.25 -6.35 26.07
CA LEU A 21 -13.81 -6.59 27.43
C LEU A 21 -14.79 -7.48 28.21
N LEU A 22 -16.09 -7.27 28.04
CA LEU A 22 -17.15 -8.06 28.71
C LEU A 22 -17.25 -9.49 28.15
N THR A 23 -17.02 -9.68 26.85
CA THR A 23 -17.15 -10.99 26.18
C THR A 23 -15.89 -11.84 26.21
N LYS A 24 -14.74 -11.27 26.64
CA LYS A 24 -13.47 -12.00 26.69
C LYS A 24 -13.53 -13.14 27.72
N LYS A 25 -13.46 -14.39 27.24
CA LYS A 25 -13.28 -15.55 28.11
C LYS A 25 -11.91 -15.47 28.78
N THR A 26 -11.88 -15.62 30.11
CA THR A 26 -10.68 -15.45 30.94
C THR A 26 -9.73 -16.66 30.91
N PHE A 27 -10.21 -17.83 30.49
CA PHE A 27 -9.39 -19.03 30.39
C PHE A 27 -8.45 -18.97 29.17
N SER A 28 -7.16 -18.77 29.45
CA SER A 28 -6.09 -18.86 28.48
C SER A 28 -5.54 -20.29 28.41
N ASP A 29 -5.98 -21.07 27.42
CA ASP A 29 -5.39 -22.36 27.11
C ASP A 29 -4.18 -22.17 26.19
N ARG A 30 -3.07 -22.88 26.47
CA ARG A 30 -1.86 -22.84 25.64
C ARG A 30 -2.17 -23.15 24.17
N GLU A 31 -2.99 -24.16 23.92
CA GLU A 31 -3.40 -24.60 22.57
C GLU A 31 -4.28 -23.58 21.83
N LYS A 32 -4.96 -22.67 22.54
CA LYS A 32 -5.68 -21.54 21.91
C LYS A 32 -4.74 -20.38 21.60
N SER A 33 -3.62 -20.29 22.30
CA SER A 33 -2.61 -19.25 22.12
C SER A 33 -1.46 -19.67 21.21
N SER A 34 -1.41 -20.94 20.77
CA SER A 34 -0.41 -21.42 19.82
C SER A 34 -0.75 -21.02 18.39
N PRO A 35 0.26 -20.88 17.50
CA PRO A 35 0.04 -20.58 16.09
C PRO A 35 -0.76 -21.70 15.41
N PHE A 36 -1.71 -21.33 14.56
CA PHE A 36 -2.49 -22.29 13.79
C PHE A 36 -1.72 -22.72 12.52
N GLU A 37 -1.30 -23.99 12.45
CA GLU A 37 -0.69 -24.61 11.26
C GLU A 37 -1.48 -25.85 10.83
N CYS A 38 -2.77 -25.66 10.51
CA CYS A 38 -3.68 -26.72 10.06
C CYS A 38 -3.81 -27.92 11.02
N GLY A 39 -3.70 -27.67 12.33
CA GLY A 39 -3.77 -28.70 13.37
C GLY A 39 -2.42 -29.37 13.71
N PHE A 40 -1.32 -28.91 13.12
CA PHE A 40 0.03 -29.34 13.47
C PHE A 40 0.76 -28.26 14.28
N ASP A 41 1.76 -28.69 15.05
CA ASP A 41 2.70 -27.78 15.68
C ASP A 41 3.60 -27.12 14.61
N PRO A 42 3.91 -25.83 14.76
CA PRO A 42 4.69 -25.12 13.76
C PRO A 42 6.12 -25.67 13.68
N LYS A 43 6.53 -26.07 12.47
CA LYS A 43 7.87 -26.63 12.22
C LYS A 43 8.98 -25.58 12.28
N SER A 44 8.65 -24.32 12.02
CA SER A 44 9.59 -23.21 11.99
C SER A 44 8.93 -21.93 12.50
N SER A 45 9.72 -20.90 12.77
CA SER A 45 9.18 -19.60 13.14
C SER A 45 8.45 -18.97 11.95
N SER A 46 7.42 -18.17 12.23
CA SER A 46 6.69 -17.41 11.21
C SER A 46 7.52 -16.32 10.52
N ARG A 47 8.74 -16.07 11.01
CA ARG A 47 9.67 -15.08 10.47
C ARG A 47 10.60 -15.75 9.48
N LEU A 48 10.06 -16.00 8.30
CA LEU A 48 10.84 -16.51 7.17
C LEU A 48 11.57 -15.36 6.47
N PRO A 49 12.73 -15.64 5.84
CA PRO A 49 13.36 -14.67 4.95
C PRO A 49 12.37 -14.30 3.83
N PHE A 50 12.19 -13.00 3.65
CA PHE A 50 11.26 -12.46 2.68
C PHE A 50 11.82 -12.60 1.26
N SER A 51 10.96 -12.87 0.28
CA SER A 51 11.38 -12.94 -1.13
C SER A 51 11.71 -11.53 -1.65
N LEU A 52 12.90 -11.38 -2.24
CA LEU A 52 13.37 -10.10 -2.80
C LEU A 52 12.45 -9.52 -3.89
N GLN A 53 11.65 -10.35 -4.55
CA GLN A 53 10.73 -9.92 -5.61
C GLN A 53 9.67 -8.94 -5.10
N PHE A 54 9.01 -9.24 -3.98
CA PHE A 54 8.03 -8.30 -3.39
C PHE A 54 8.67 -7.01 -2.92
N PHE A 55 9.95 -7.03 -2.55
CA PHE A 55 10.69 -5.83 -2.17
C PHE A 55 10.95 -4.93 -3.39
N LEU A 56 11.36 -5.52 -4.53
CA LEU A 56 11.54 -4.79 -5.78
C LEU A 56 10.23 -4.14 -6.26
N ILE A 57 9.12 -4.88 -6.21
CA ILE A 57 7.79 -4.36 -6.56
C ILE A 57 7.41 -3.17 -5.66
N ALA A 58 7.71 -3.23 -4.36
CA ALA A 58 7.41 -2.14 -3.43
C ALA A 58 8.22 -0.87 -3.72
N ILE A 59 9.49 -0.99 -4.12
CA ILE A 59 10.32 0.16 -4.52
C ILE A 59 9.77 0.77 -5.82
N ILE A 60 9.48 -0.05 -6.81
CA ILE A 60 8.94 0.40 -8.10
C ILE A 60 7.61 1.14 -7.88
N PHE A 61 6.72 0.60 -7.04
CA PHE A 61 5.46 1.26 -6.67
C PHE A 61 5.69 2.63 -6.02
N LEU A 62 6.67 2.75 -5.12
CA LEU A 62 6.98 4.02 -4.47
C LEU A 62 7.45 5.08 -5.48
N ILE A 63 8.30 4.69 -6.43
CA ILE A 63 8.77 5.59 -7.49
C ILE A 63 7.59 6.04 -8.36
N PHE A 64 6.75 5.11 -8.81
CA PHE A 64 5.56 5.44 -9.60
C PHE A 64 4.57 6.35 -8.87
N ASP A 65 4.41 6.20 -7.55
CA ASP A 65 3.56 7.09 -6.75
C ASP A 65 4.09 8.54 -6.80
N VAL A 66 5.40 8.72 -6.61
CA VAL A 66 6.05 10.04 -6.74
C VAL A 66 5.86 10.61 -8.15
N GLU A 67 6.00 9.80 -9.19
CA GLU A 67 5.79 10.26 -10.58
C GLU A 67 4.35 10.73 -10.82
N ILE A 68 3.35 10.02 -10.28
CA ILE A 68 1.94 10.43 -10.37
C ILE A 68 1.69 11.73 -9.61
N THR A 69 2.31 11.92 -8.44
CA THR A 69 2.19 13.19 -7.70
C THR A 69 2.75 14.39 -8.48
N LEU A 70 3.73 14.18 -9.36
CA LEU A 70 4.25 15.21 -10.26
C LEU A 70 3.36 15.44 -11.48
N LEU A 71 2.75 14.38 -12.00
CA LEU A 71 1.89 14.43 -13.20
C LEU A 71 0.57 15.17 -12.92
N LEU A 72 -0.02 14.99 -11.74
CA LEU A 72 -1.35 15.53 -11.42
C LEU A 72 -1.42 17.08 -11.41
N PRO A 73 -0.49 17.82 -10.76
CA PRO A 73 -0.40 19.27 -10.86
C PRO A 73 -0.09 19.75 -12.29
N MET A 74 0.61 18.92 -13.07
CA MET A 74 0.95 19.23 -14.45
C MET A 74 -0.31 19.27 -15.33
N ILE A 75 -1.29 18.41 -15.10
CA ILE A 75 -2.57 18.49 -15.86
C ILE A 75 -3.32 19.79 -15.52
N LEU A 76 -3.35 20.17 -14.25
CA LEU A 76 -4.10 21.33 -13.77
C LEU A 76 -3.53 22.67 -14.29
N SER A 77 -2.20 22.79 -14.36
CA SER A 77 -1.52 24.03 -14.77
C SER A 77 -1.45 24.25 -16.29
N MET A 78 -1.98 23.33 -17.10
CA MET A 78 -2.08 23.48 -18.56
C MET A 78 -2.91 24.71 -18.97
N SER A 79 -3.86 25.13 -18.13
CA SER A 79 -4.72 26.28 -18.41
C SER A 79 -4.03 27.64 -18.29
N TRP A 80 -2.89 27.74 -17.59
CA TRP A 80 -2.25 29.03 -17.24
C TRP A 80 -1.01 29.32 -18.07
N ASN A 81 -0.50 28.33 -18.81
CA ASN A 81 0.75 28.41 -19.55
C ASN A 81 0.53 28.34 -21.07
N ASN A 82 1.55 28.70 -21.84
CA ASN A 82 1.53 28.54 -23.30
C ASN A 82 1.35 27.06 -23.69
N ILE A 83 0.22 26.75 -24.33
CA ILE A 83 -0.21 25.38 -24.69
C ILE A 83 0.86 24.59 -25.46
N PHE A 84 1.59 25.25 -26.36
CA PHE A 84 2.57 24.60 -27.24
C PHE A 84 3.84 24.17 -26.49
N ASN A 85 4.39 25.05 -25.66
CA ASN A 85 5.59 24.74 -24.87
C ASN A 85 5.25 23.72 -23.78
N TYR A 86 4.08 23.87 -23.18
CA TYR A 86 3.63 22.99 -22.12
C TYR A 86 3.38 21.56 -22.60
N SER A 87 2.71 21.40 -23.75
CA SER A 87 2.49 20.09 -24.35
C SER A 87 3.82 19.41 -24.70
N MET A 88 4.81 20.14 -25.24
CA MET A 88 6.14 19.59 -25.49
C MET A 88 6.81 19.06 -24.22
N ILE A 89 6.80 19.82 -23.12
CA ILE A 89 7.40 19.39 -21.85
C ILE A 89 6.65 18.16 -21.31
N PHE A 90 5.32 18.15 -21.38
CA PHE A 90 4.50 17.01 -20.96
C PHE A 90 4.82 15.74 -21.77
N PHE A 91 4.97 15.85 -23.10
CA PHE A 91 5.34 14.71 -23.94
C PHE A 91 6.75 14.19 -23.63
N ILE A 92 7.72 15.09 -23.40
CA ILE A 92 9.08 14.69 -23.01
C ILE A 92 9.05 13.96 -21.65
N PHE A 93 8.29 14.48 -20.69
CA PHE A 93 8.13 13.86 -19.38
C PHE A 93 7.53 12.45 -19.49
N LEU A 94 6.42 12.29 -20.22
CA LEU A 94 5.81 10.98 -20.46
C LEU A 94 6.75 10.01 -21.19
N PHE A 95 7.54 10.51 -22.15
CA PHE A 95 8.50 9.68 -22.86
C PHE A 95 9.58 9.12 -21.92
N ILE A 96 10.10 9.94 -21.01
CA ILE A 96 11.08 9.51 -20.01
C ILE A 96 10.49 8.41 -19.10
N LEU A 97 9.25 8.59 -18.64
CA LEU A 97 8.54 7.60 -17.82
C LEU A 97 8.38 6.25 -18.55
N LEU A 98 7.96 6.29 -19.81
CA LEU A 98 7.80 5.08 -20.63
C LEU A 98 9.12 4.34 -20.85
N VAL A 99 10.21 5.07 -21.10
CA VAL A 99 11.55 4.48 -21.27
C VAL A 99 12.04 3.87 -19.97
N GLY A 100 11.82 4.52 -18.83
CA GLY A 100 12.14 4.00 -17.50
C GLY A 100 11.43 2.66 -17.22
N LEU A 101 10.11 2.62 -17.45
CA LEU A 101 9.31 1.41 -17.28
C LEU A 101 9.77 0.28 -18.22
N TYR A 102 10.06 0.59 -19.48
CA TYR A 102 10.55 -0.41 -20.44
C TYR A 102 11.92 -0.97 -20.01
N HIS A 103 12.79 -0.14 -19.45
CA HIS A 103 14.07 -0.58 -18.90
C HIS A 103 13.87 -1.51 -17.69
N GLU A 104 12.98 -1.17 -16.76
CA GLU A 104 12.65 -2.03 -15.61
C GLU A 104 12.08 -3.38 -16.03
N TRP A 105 11.21 -3.37 -17.05
CA TRP A 105 10.65 -4.60 -17.60
C TRP A 105 11.73 -5.49 -18.23
N ASN A 106 12.63 -4.91 -19.03
CA ASN A 106 13.74 -5.67 -19.62
C ASN A 106 14.71 -6.25 -18.57
N GLN A 107 14.77 -5.69 -17.36
CA GLN A 107 15.54 -6.27 -16.25
C GLN A 107 14.81 -7.41 -15.53
N GLY A 108 13.58 -7.74 -15.92
CA GLY A 108 12.78 -8.79 -15.30
C GLY A 108 12.32 -8.43 -13.88
N ALA A 109 12.36 -7.15 -13.50
CA ALA A 109 11.92 -6.71 -12.17
C ALA A 109 10.41 -6.89 -11.96
N LEU A 110 9.65 -6.96 -13.06
CA LEU A 110 8.20 -7.18 -13.10
C LEU A 110 7.83 -8.65 -13.35
N ASP A 111 8.80 -9.49 -13.71
CA ASP A 111 8.54 -10.88 -14.04
C ASP A 111 8.43 -11.72 -12.78
N TRP A 112 7.36 -12.52 -12.72
CA TRP A 112 7.20 -13.47 -11.63
C TRP A 112 7.87 -14.79 -12.03
N ILE A 113 8.96 -15.13 -11.34
CA ILE A 113 9.52 -16.47 -11.42
C ILE A 113 8.59 -17.37 -10.58
N TYR A 114 7.86 -18.26 -11.27
CA TYR A 114 7.09 -19.34 -10.65
C TYR A 114 7.98 -20.32 -9.88
#